data_AF-A0A9E8N2U0-F1
#
_entry.id   AF-A0A9E8N2U0-F1
#
_cell.length_a   1.000
_cell.length_b   1.000
_cell.length_c   1.000
_cell.angle_alpha   90.00
_cell.angle_beta   90.00
_cell.angle_gamma   90.00
#
_symmetry.space_group_name_H-M   'P 1'
#
loop_
_entity.id
_entity.type
_entity.pdbx_description
1 polymer ?
#
loop_
_entity_poly.entity_id
_entity_poly.type
_entity_poly.pdbx_seq_one_letter_code
_entity_poly.pdbx_strand_id
1 'polypeptide(L)' 'MWVYPGHRLSLQRHTKRREHWFIIDGEAIVTKDDEDINLRGGQAIDIPAGTWHRVKNFGVRDLVLIEI' A
#
# COMPACT_ATOMS: atom_id res chain seq x y z
N MET A 1 -3.98 0.85 9.29
CA MET A 1 -3.07 -0.30 9.48
C MET A 1 -1.64 0.18 9.63
N TRP A 2 -0.80 -0.67 10.25
CA TRP A 2 0.62 -0.40 10.53
C TRP A 2 1.46 -1.49 9.86
N VAL A 3 2.54 -1.10 9.19
CA VAL A 3 3.52 -2.03 8.61
C VAL A 3 4.90 -1.64 9.12
N TYR A 4 5.53 -2.52 9.91
CA TYR A 4 6.84 -2.27 10.48
C TYR A 4 7.95 -2.16 9.40
N PRO A 5 9.06 -1.46 9.67
CA PRO A 5 10.20 -1.35 8.77
C PRO A 5 10.66 -2.70 8.20
N GLY A 6 10.83 -2.78 6.89
CA GLY A 6 11.25 -4.00 6.19
C GLY A 6 10.15 -5.06 6.02
N HIS A 7 8.97 -4.87 6.60
CA HIS A 7 7.82 -5.75 6.40
C HIS A 7 6.94 -5.32 5.22
N ARG A 8 6.09 -6.24 4.79
CA ARG A 8 5.10 -6.04 3.73
C ARG A 8 3.83 -6.81 4.04
N LEU A 9 2.73 -6.35 3.46
CA LEU A 9 1.53 -7.17 3.34
C LEU A 9 1.72 -8.21 2.23
N SER A 10 0.98 -9.32 2.36
CA SER A 10 0.90 -10.33 1.32
C SER A 10 0.34 -9.76 0.03
N LEU A 11 0.64 -10.40 -1.11
CA LEU A 11 0.03 -10.05 -2.38
C LEU A 11 -1.46 -10.39 -2.35
N GLN A 12 -2.31 -9.42 -2.67
CA GLN A 12 -3.76 -9.49 -2.58
C GLN A 12 -4.39 -9.19 -3.94
N ARG A 13 -5.60 -9.73 -4.15
CA ARG A 13 -6.47 -9.40 -5.29
C ARG A 13 -7.91 -9.66 -4.92
N HIS A 14 -8.74 -8.64 -5.01
CA HIS A 14 -10.16 -8.71 -4.69
C HIS A 14 -10.99 -8.52 -5.96
N THR A 15 -11.80 -9.51 -6.35
CA THR A 15 -12.56 -9.47 -7.62
C THR A 15 -13.73 -8.50 -7.61
N LYS A 16 -14.23 -8.13 -6.42
CA LYS A 16 -15.40 -7.26 -6.24
C LYS A 16 -15.11 -5.98 -5.45
N ARG A 17 -13.98 -5.94 -4.75
CA ARG A 17 -13.64 -4.82 -3.86
C ARG A 17 -12.65 -3.91 -4.56
N ARG A 18 -12.95 -2.61 -4.51
CA ARG A 18 -12.00 -1.55 -4.82
C ARG A 18 -11.49 -1.02 -3.49
N GLU A 19 -10.24 -0.64 -3.46
CA GLU A 19 -9.62 -0.08 -2.26
C GLU A 19 -9.05 1.28 -2.56
N HIS A 20 -9.16 2.18 -1.59
CA HIS A 20 -8.46 3.45 -1.61
C HIS A 20 -7.49 3.48 -0.43
N TRP A 21 -6.19 3.51 -0.72
CA TRP A 21 -5.16 3.56 0.32
C TRP A 21 -4.62 4.97 0.44
N PHE A 22 -4.62 5.52 1.65
CA PHE A 22 -4.02 6.81 1.98
C PHE A 22 -2.91 6.63 3.02
N ILE A 23 -1.70 7.07 2.67
CA ILE A 23 -0.54 6.99 3.57
C ILE A 23 -0.62 8.16 4.55
N ILE A 24 -0.71 7.83 5.84
CA ILE A 24 -0.73 8.82 6.93
C ILE A 24 0.69 9.23 7.29
N ASP A 25 1.59 8.27 7.50
CA ASP A 25 3.01 8.51 7.80
C ASP A 25 3.87 7.35 7.29
N GLY A 26 5.15 7.62 7.05
CA GLY A 26 6.13 6.66 6.57
C GLY A 26 6.35 6.67 5.05
N GLU A 27 7.07 5.66 4.56
CA GLU A 27 7.44 5.49 3.16
C GLU A 27 7.02 4.10 2.68
N ALA A 28 6.25 4.05 1.59
CA ALA A 28 5.63 2.85 1.07
C ALA A 28 6.07 2.59 -0.37
N ILE A 29 6.35 1.33 -0.70
CA ILE A 29 6.28 0.84 -2.08
C ILE A 29 4.97 0.09 -2.19
N VAL A 30 4.07 0.60 -3.01
CA VAL A 30 2.86 -0.11 -3.40
C VAL A 30 3.13 -0.78 -4.74
N THR A 31 3.14 -2.12 -4.75
CA THR A 31 3.09 -2.87 -6.01
C THR A 31 1.64 -2.89 -6.45
N LYS A 32 1.35 -2.43 -7.66
CA LYS A 32 0.03 -2.47 -8.30
C LYS A 32 0.17 -3.12 -9.68
N ASP A 33 -0.42 -4.29 -9.82
CA ASP A 33 -0.16 -5.27 -10.87
C ASP A 33 1.35 -5.59 -10.97
N ASP A 34 2.06 -4.98 -11.93
CA ASP A 34 3.50 -5.17 -12.14
C ASP A 34 4.32 -3.88 -11.95
N GLU A 35 3.69 -2.82 -11.45
CA GLU A 35 4.32 -1.52 -11.22
C GLU A 35 4.53 -1.26 -9.72
N ASP A 36 5.77 -0.91 -9.36
CA ASP A 36 6.12 -0.45 -8.02
C ASP A 36 6.04 1.09 -7.95
N ILE A 37 5.18 1.59 -7.06
CA ILE A 37 4.89 3.01 -6.90
C ILE A 37 5.32 3.45 -5.50
N ASN A 38 6.20 4.46 -5.44
CA ASN A 38 6.63 5.04 -4.17
C ASN A 38 5.62 6.07 -3.67
N LEU A 39 5.13 5.88 -2.45
CA LEU A 39 4.23 6.80 -1.77
C LEU A 39 4.80 7.20 -0.41
N ARG A 40 4.48 8.42 0.02
CA ARG A 40 4.84 9.02 1.31
C ARG A 40 3.58 9.55 1.99
N GLY A 41 3.72 9.92 3.26
CA GLY A 41 2.65 10.58 4.03
C GLY A 41 1.96 11.71 3.24
N GLY A 42 0.64 11.69 3.22
CA GLY A 42 -0.21 12.61 2.47
C GLY A 42 -0.57 12.18 1.04
N GLN A 43 0.01 11.09 0.55
CA GLN A 43 -0.30 10.54 -0.78
C GLN A 43 -1.25 9.36 -0.71
N ALA A 44 -2.00 9.16 -1.79
CA ALA A 44 -2.99 8.09 -1.90
C ALA A 44 -2.85 7.33 -3.22
N ILE A 45 -3.43 6.14 -3.26
CA ILE A 45 -3.57 5.33 -4.46
C ILE A 45 -4.91 4.60 -4.48
N ASP A 46 -5.54 4.60 -5.65
CA ASP A 46 -6.71 3.78 -5.93
C ASP A 46 -6.29 2.42 -6.50
N ILE A 47 -6.88 1.37 -5.93
CA ILE A 47 -6.69 -0.02 -6.33
C ILE A 47 -8.03 -0.54 -6.88
N PRO A 48 -8.16 -0.68 -8.21
CA PRO A 48 -9.34 -1.25 -8.84
C PRO A 48 -9.58 -2.70 -8.42
N ALA A 49 -10.82 -3.15 -8.55
CA ALA A 49 -11.15 -4.56 -8.37
C ALA A 49 -10.46 -5.41 -9.44
N GLY A 50 -9.92 -6.55 -9.02
CA GLY A 50 -9.17 -7.46 -9.89
C GLY A 50 -7.68 -7.12 -10.04
N THR A 51 -7.21 -5.98 -9.53
CA THR A 51 -5.79 -5.61 -9.53
C THR A 51 -5.03 -6.39 -8.47
N TRP A 52 -3.87 -6.95 -8.83
CA TRP A 52 -2.94 -7.49 -7.86
C TRP A 52 -2.27 -6.34 -7.11
N HIS A 53 -2.19 -6.40 -5.80
CA HIS A 53 -1.60 -5.31 -5.03
C HIS A 53 -0.98 -5.78 -3.72
N ARG A 54 0.01 -5.02 -3.23
CA ARG A 54 0.56 -5.12 -1.88
C ARG A 54 1.25 -3.82 -1.50
N VAL A 55 1.43 -3.61 -0.20
CA VAL A 55 2.28 -2.54 0.32
C VAL A 55 3.48 -3.12 1.06
N LYS A 56 4.65 -2.54 0.82
CA LYS A 56 5.89 -2.79 1.55
C LYS A 56 6.34 -1.49 2.22
N ASN A 57 6.71 -1.59 3.49
CA ASN A 57 7.46 -0.53 4.16
C ASN A 57 8.95 -0.72 3.87
N PHE A 58 9.54 0.19 3.09
CA PHE A 58 10.98 0.19 2.80
C PHE A 58 11.74 1.24 3.60
N GLY A 59 11.04 2.06 4.38
CA GLY A 59 11.64 3.07 5.24
C GLY A 59 12.15 2.49 6.56
N VAL A 60 12.65 3.40 7.41
CA VAL A 60 13.20 3.09 8.74
C VAL A 60 12.21 3.35 9.89
N ARG A 61 11.06 3.97 9.59
CA ARG A 61 9.97 4.24 10.55
C ARG A 61 8.75 3.40 10.18
N ASP A 62 7.82 3.23 11.12
CA ASP A 62 6.56 2.53 10.85
C ASP A 62 5.78 3.21 9.73
N LEU A 63 5.22 2.40 8.84
CA LEU A 63 4.31 2.87 7.80
C LEU A 63 2.89 2.79 8.35
N VAL A 64 2.20 3.92 8.36
CA VAL A 64 0.80 4.02 8.76
C VAL A 64 -0.02 4.41 7.55
N LEU A 65 -1.02 3.61 7.20
CA LEU A 65 -1.98 3.92 6.14
C LEU A 65 -3.40 3.55 6.55
N ILE A 66 -4.39 4.12 5.89
CA ILE A 66 -5.79 3.69 5.97
C ILE A 66 -6.24 3.15 4.62
N GLU A 67 -7.16 2.19 4.70
CA GLU A 67 -7.84 1.59 3.56
C GLU A 67 -9.31 1.96 3.70
N ILE A 68 -9.89 2.54 2.66
CA ILE A 68 -11.27 3.00 2.57
C ILE A 68 -12.02 2.17 1.53
#